data_AF-A0A397A0K7-F1
#
_entry.id   AF-A0A397A0K7-F1
#
_cell.length_a   1.000
_cell.length_b   1.000
_cell.length_c   1.000
_cell.angle_alpha   90.00
_cell.angle_beta   90.00
_cell.angle_gamma   90.00
#
_symmetry.space_group_name_H-M   'P 1'
#
loop_
_entity.id
_entity.type
_entity.pdbx_description
1 polymer ?
#
loop_
_entity_poly.entity_id
_entity_poly.type
_entity_poly.pdbx_seq_one_letter_code
_entity_poly.pdbx_strand_id
1 'polypeptide(L)'
;MTGYSESSVREWIRDKPSLLGFQGSKTRKKNARPTGAKPIIPDSADLVTYLKDLRREEKAVTSSHMMQFLRAGHMAWIQDYMATRASGYNSLLRLLQKFADQHGFSKQRACRQKKTQQDLEETRLAFGKEFHADHPDVALDCL
;
A
#
# COMPACT_ATOMS: atom_id res chain seq x y z
N MET A 1 3.26 -11.32 40.32
CA MET A 1 3.37 -12.28 39.20
C MET A 1 2.66 -11.66 38.00
N THR A 2 3.33 -11.49 36.87
CA THR A 2 2.85 -10.65 35.75
C THR A 2 1.85 -11.32 34.80
N GLY A 3 1.54 -12.61 35.01
CA GLY A 3 0.57 -13.35 34.18
C GLY A 3 1.07 -13.80 32.81
N TYR A 4 2.34 -13.56 32.49
CA TYR A 4 2.96 -13.97 31.23
C TYR A 4 3.88 -15.19 31.40
N SER A 5 4.03 -15.98 30.33
CA SER A 5 4.97 -17.10 30.31
C SER A 5 6.42 -16.62 30.38
N GLU A 6 7.30 -17.43 31.00
CA GLU A 6 8.74 -17.12 31.06
C GLU A 6 9.37 -16.96 29.67
N SER A 7 8.90 -17.72 28.67
CA SER A 7 9.36 -17.61 27.28
C SER A 7 9.13 -16.21 26.72
N SER A 8 7.93 -15.66 26.92
CA SER A 8 7.56 -14.31 26.46
C SER A 8 8.44 -13.25 27.13
N VAL A 9 8.72 -13.41 28.42
CA VAL A 9 9.58 -12.48 29.17
C VAL A 9 11.02 -12.51 28.65
N ARG A 10 11.56 -13.70 28.35
CA ARG A 10 12.92 -13.84 27.78
C ARG A 10 13.03 -13.23 26.39
N GLU A 11 12.02 -13.41 25.53
CA GLU A 11 11.99 -12.78 24.21
C GLU A 11 11.98 -11.26 24.31
N TRP A 12 11.19 -10.68 25.22
CA TRP A 12 11.16 -9.23 25.42
C TRP A 12 12.49 -8.69 25.95
N ILE A 13 13.16 -9.43 26.84
CA ILE A 13 14.49 -9.06 27.34
C ILE A 13 15.52 -9.08 26.20
N ARG A 14 15.46 -10.08 25.31
CA ARG A 14 16.33 -10.17 24.13
C ARG A 14 16.11 -9.02 23.16
N ASP A 15 14.85 -8.64 22.92
CA ASP A 15 14.51 -7.65 21.90
C ASP A 15 14.62 -6.20 22.42
N LYS A 16 14.65 -6.00 23.75
CA LYS A 16 14.79 -4.72 24.46
C LYS A 16 15.85 -3.77 23.86
N PRO A 17 17.12 -4.17 23.64
CA PRO A 17 18.13 -3.26 23.09
C PRO A 17 17.78 -2.75 21.69
N SER A 18 17.16 -3.59 20.85
CA SER A 18 16.74 -3.20 19.50
C SER A 18 15.57 -2.20 19.51
N LEU A 19 14.64 -2.36 20.46
CA LEU A 19 13.50 -1.46 20.63
C LEU A 19 13.93 -0.09 21.18
N LEU A 20 14.88 -0.10 22.13
CA LEU A 20 15.41 1.14 22.73
C LEU A 20 16.37 1.89 21.79
N GLY A 21 17.10 1.17 20.93
CA GLY A 21 18.01 1.75 19.93
C GLY A 21 17.33 2.31 18.68
N PHE A 22 16.00 2.20 18.55
CA PHE A 22 15.29 2.66 17.36
C PHE A 22 15.14 4.19 17.32
N GLN A 23 15.83 4.84 16.37
CA GLN A 23 15.82 6.30 16.16
C GLN A 23 14.80 6.79 15.12
N GLY A 24 13.94 5.90 14.58
CA GLY A 24 12.94 6.28 13.59
C GLY A 24 11.68 6.92 14.18
N SER A 25 10.82 7.47 13.31
CA SER A 25 9.52 8.06 13.69
C SER A 25 8.66 7.04 14.47
N LYS A 26 8.39 7.36 15.74
CA LYS A 26 7.52 6.58 16.65
C LYS A 26 6.02 6.73 16.33
N THR A 27 5.65 7.67 15.47
CA THR A 27 4.27 7.97 15.06
C THR A 27 3.77 7.10 13.91
N ARG A 28 4.66 6.41 13.18
CA ARG A 28 4.27 5.40 12.19
C ARG A 28 4.02 4.08 12.93
N LYS A 29 2.93 3.38 12.60
CA LYS A 29 2.55 2.03 13.10
C LYS A 29 3.58 0.91 12.85
N LYS A 30 4.86 1.23 12.65
CA LYS A 30 5.98 0.32 12.40
C LYS A 30 6.52 -0.38 13.66
N ASN A 31 6.16 0.09 14.86
CA ASN A 31 6.63 -0.55 16.11
C ASN A 31 5.92 -1.88 16.38
N ALA A 32 4.76 -2.10 15.76
CA ALA A 32 4.30 -3.45 15.48
C ALA A 32 4.84 -3.79 14.08
N ARG A 33 6.06 -4.34 14.00
CA ARG A 33 6.37 -5.18 12.84
C ARG A 33 5.19 -6.17 12.76
N PRO A 34 4.58 -6.41 11.60
CA PRO A 34 3.92 -7.69 11.42
C PRO A 34 5.05 -8.68 11.74
N THR A 35 4.94 -9.41 12.85
CA THR A 35 5.74 -10.60 13.13
C THR A 35 5.91 -11.28 11.79
N GLY A 36 7.15 -11.43 11.28
CA GLY A 36 7.54 -11.61 9.87
C GLY A 36 6.90 -12.80 9.13
N ALA A 37 5.58 -12.89 9.18
CA ALA A 37 4.74 -13.85 8.53
C ALA A 37 4.78 -13.47 7.06
N LYS A 38 5.31 -14.40 6.27
CA LYS A 38 5.30 -14.33 4.82
C LYS A 38 3.88 -13.95 4.37
N PRO A 39 3.74 -13.10 3.34
CA PRO A 39 2.43 -12.83 2.75
C PRO A 39 1.78 -14.18 2.42
N ILE A 40 0.59 -14.44 2.98
CA ILE A 40 -0.19 -15.65 2.67
C ILE A 40 -0.66 -15.59 1.20
N ILE A 41 -0.75 -14.37 0.66
CA ILE A 41 -1.20 -14.08 -0.69
C ILE A 41 -0.09 -14.44 -1.69
N PRO A 42 -0.39 -15.24 -2.73
CA PRO A 42 0.54 -15.57 -3.79
C PRO A 42 0.89 -14.33 -4.64
N ASP A 43 2.07 -14.33 -5.23
CA ASP A 43 2.59 -13.25 -6.09
C ASP A 43 2.42 -11.85 -5.49
N SER A 44 2.65 -11.74 -4.18
CA SER A 44 2.44 -10.50 -3.43
C SER A 44 3.19 -9.29 -4.00
N ALA A 45 4.38 -9.48 -4.58
CA ALA A 45 5.15 -8.42 -5.21
C ALA A 45 4.46 -7.89 -6.48
N ASP A 46 3.99 -8.80 -7.34
CA ASP A 46 3.30 -8.45 -8.59
C ASP A 46 1.94 -7.84 -8.31
N LEU A 47 1.23 -8.34 -7.29
CA LEU A 47 0.00 -7.71 -6.81
C LEU A 47 0.26 -6.27 -6.34
N VAL A 48 1.35 -6.00 -5.62
CA VAL A 48 1.71 -4.62 -5.24
C VAL A 48 2.00 -3.75 -6.46
N THR A 49 2.69 -4.27 -7.47
CA THR A 49 2.95 -3.54 -8.73
C THR A 49 1.65 -3.19 -9.43
N TYR A 50 0.76 -4.17 -9.61
CA TYR A 50 -0.56 -3.97 -10.20
C TYR A 50 -1.38 -2.91 -9.44
N LEU A 51 -1.37 -2.93 -8.11
CA LEU A 51 -2.05 -1.93 -7.30
C LEU A 51 -1.44 -0.52 -7.42
N LYS A 52 -0.13 -0.41 -7.68
CA LYS A 52 0.51 0.87 -7.97
C LYS A 52 0.14 1.38 -9.35
N ASP A 53 0.01 0.50 -10.34
CA ASP A 53 -0.44 0.87 -11.69
C ASP A 53 -1.86 1.41 -11.67
N LEU A 54 -2.78 0.76 -10.95
CA LEU A 54 -4.13 1.31 -10.73
C LEU A 54 -4.10 2.72 -10.14
N ARG A 55 -3.18 2.99 -9.21
CA ARG A 55 -3.02 4.35 -8.66
C ARG A 55 -2.45 5.34 -9.67
N ARG A 56 -1.53 4.93 -10.54
CA ARG A 56 -0.98 5.77 -11.62
C ARG A 56 -2.07 6.14 -12.62
N GLU A 57 -2.99 5.22 -12.88
CA GLU A 57 -4.19 5.44 -13.71
C GLU A 57 -5.32 6.16 -12.95
N GLU A 58 -5.05 6.72 -11.78
CA GLU A 58 -6.02 7.41 -10.91
C GLU A 58 -7.23 6.56 -10.47
N LYS A 59 -7.14 5.23 -10.60
CA LYS A 59 -8.19 4.30 -10.16
C LYS A 59 -8.11 4.04 -8.65
N ALA A 60 -9.28 3.91 -8.04
CA ALA A 60 -9.39 3.51 -6.65
C ALA A 60 -8.95 2.06 -6.47
N VAL A 61 -7.98 1.82 -5.58
CA VAL A 61 -7.59 0.46 -5.17
C VAL A 61 -8.70 -0.13 -4.30
N THR A 62 -9.24 -1.28 -4.71
CA THR A 62 -10.33 -1.97 -4.00
C THR A 62 -10.03 -3.46 -3.86
N SER A 63 -10.74 -4.12 -2.95
CA SER A 63 -10.70 -5.58 -2.81
C SER A 63 -11.13 -6.31 -4.08
N SER A 64 -11.97 -5.70 -4.92
CA SER A 64 -12.37 -6.27 -6.21
C SER A 64 -11.19 -6.38 -7.16
N HIS A 65 -10.39 -5.32 -7.30
CA HIS A 65 -9.19 -5.32 -8.15
C HIS A 65 -8.19 -6.39 -7.71
N MET A 66 -7.94 -6.51 -6.39
CA MET A 66 -7.06 -7.56 -5.86
C MET A 66 -7.62 -8.97 -6.11
N MET A 67 -8.94 -9.14 -6.00
CA MET A 67 -9.59 -10.41 -6.28
C MET A 67 -9.48 -10.78 -7.76
N GLN A 68 -9.67 -9.82 -8.67
CA GLN A 68 -9.51 -10.04 -10.11
C GLN A 68 -8.09 -10.50 -10.47
N PHE A 69 -7.07 -9.84 -9.92
CA PHE A 69 -5.67 -10.26 -10.10
C PHE A 69 -5.46 -11.72 -9.65
N LEU A 70 -5.93 -12.06 -8.45
CA LEU A 70 -5.78 -13.42 -7.93
C LEU A 70 -6.61 -14.45 -8.71
N ARG A 71 -7.76 -14.08 -9.27
CA ARG A 71 -8.56 -14.99 -10.10
C ARG A 71 -7.86 -15.36 -11.42
N ALA A 72 -6.93 -14.54 -11.91
CA ALA A 72 -6.26 -14.81 -13.18
C ALA A 72 -5.30 -16.02 -13.11
N GLY A 73 -4.66 -16.26 -11.96
CA GLY A 73 -3.65 -17.34 -11.82
C GLY A 73 -3.75 -18.16 -10.53
N HIS A 74 -4.54 -17.72 -9.55
CA HIS A 74 -4.53 -18.26 -8.18
C HIS A 74 -5.93 -18.67 -7.70
N MET A 75 -6.79 -19.11 -8.61
CA MET A 75 -8.16 -19.56 -8.27
C MET A 75 -8.20 -20.73 -7.29
N ALA A 76 -7.31 -21.72 -7.46
CA ALA A 76 -7.22 -22.86 -6.55
C ALA A 76 -6.85 -22.41 -5.13
N TRP A 77 -5.91 -21.47 -5.01
CA TRP A 77 -5.54 -20.87 -3.72
C TRP A 77 -6.71 -20.10 -3.09
N ILE A 78 -7.47 -19.33 -3.87
CA ILE A 78 -8.67 -18.64 -3.38
C ILE A 78 -9.67 -19.64 -2.79
N GLN A 79 -9.93 -20.74 -3.49
CA GLN A 79 -10.88 -21.76 -3.07
C GLN A 79 -10.42 -22.46 -1.79
N ASP A 80 -9.16 -22.90 -1.73
CA ASP A 80 -8.57 -23.54 -0.55
C ASP A 80 -8.57 -22.60 0.67
N TYR A 81 -8.17 -21.35 0.46
CA TYR A 81 -8.19 -20.34 1.53
C TYR A 81 -9.61 -20.11 2.07
N MET A 82 -10.62 -20.08 1.20
CA MET A 82 -12.01 -19.92 1.64
C MET A 82 -12.54 -21.17 2.35
N ALA A 83 -12.16 -22.38 1.92
CA ALA A 83 -12.59 -23.64 2.51
C ALA A 83 -12.05 -23.84 3.94
N THR A 84 -10.86 -23.34 4.24
CA THR A 84 -10.19 -23.48 5.56
C THR A 84 -10.67 -22.47 6.61
N ARG A 85 -11.72 -21.69 6.34
CA ARG A 85 -12.19 -20.59 7.21
C ARG A 85 -13.70 -20.65 7.40
N ALA A 86 -14.15 -20.44 8.65
CA ALA A 86 -15.58 -20.45 9.01
C ALA A 86 -16.43 -19.44 8.21
N SER A 87 -15.84 -18.33 7.78
CA SER A 87 -16.47 -17.38 6.85
C SER A 87 -15.49 -17.06 5.73
N GLY A 88 -15.33 -18.01 4.80
CA GLY A 88 -14.31 -17.98 3.74
C GLY A 88 -14.22 -16.65 3.00
N TYR A 89 -15.32 -16.22 2.39
CA TYR A 89 -15.35 -14.99 1.59
C TYR A 89 -15.05 -13.72 2.41
N ASN A 90 -15.68 -13.56 3.58
CA ASN A 90 -15.41 -12.40 4.44
C ASN A 90 -13.98 -12.40 4.99
N SER A 91 -13.45 -13.58 5.28
CA SER A 91 -12.06 -13.75 5.73
C SER A 91 -11.07 -13.38 4.64
N LEU A 92 -11.40 -13.70 3.38
CA LEU A 92 -10.61 -13.29 2.21
C LEU A 92 -10.66 -11.78 2.01
N LEU A 93 -11.84 -11.15 2.07
CA LEU A 93 -11.95 -9.69 1.98
C LEU A 93 -11.13 -8.97 3.05
N ARG A 94 -11.17 -9.44 4.30
CA ARG A 94 -10.36 -8.88 5.39
C ARG A 94 -8.85 -9.06 5.15
N LEU A 95 -8.44 -10.21 4.62
CA LEU A 95 -7.05 -10.47 4.25
C LEU A 95 -6.57 -9.45 3.20
N LEU A 96 -7.36 -9.23 2.14
CA LEU A 96 -7.05 -8.28 1.08
C LEU A 96 -7.02 -6.83 1.58
N GLN A 97 -7.94 -6.45 2.46
CA GLN A 97 -7.94 -5.13 3.10
C GLN A 97 -6.69 -4.91 3.94
N LYS A 98 -6.33 -5.89 4.78
CA LYS A 98 -5.12 -5.85 5.59
C LYS A 98 -3.86 -5.74 4.73
N PHE A 99 -3.82 -6.47 3.61
CA PHE A 99 -2.73 -6.38 2.65
C PHE A 99 -2.61 -4.95 2.09
N ALA A 100 -3.70 -4.37 1.60
CA ALA A 100 -3.71 -3.00 1.12
C ALA A 100 -3.22 -2.00 2.18
N ASP A 101 -3.69 -2.13 3.42
CA ASP A 101 -3.29 -1.28 4.55
C ASP A 101 -1.79 -1.43 4.88
N GLN A 102 -1.27 -2.67 4.89
CA GLN A 102 0.14 -2.97 5.15
C GLN A 102 1.07 -2.32 4.11
N HIS A 103 0.62 -2.25 2.86
CA HIS A 103 1.37 -1.64 1.77
C HIS A 103 1.11 -0.13 1.60
N GLY A 104 0.35 0.49 2.50
CA GLY A 104 0.09 1.93 2.49
C GLY A 104 -0.92 2.37 1.42
N PHE A 105 -1.74 1.44 0.93
CA PHE A 105 -2.86 1.76 0.05
C PHE A 105 -4.01 2.35 0.86
N SER A 106 -3.87 3.62 1.26
CA SER A 106 -4.96 4.38 1.88
C SER A 106 -6.13 4.63 0.92
N LYS A 107 -7.35 4.69 1.48
CA LYS A 107 -8.52 5.21 0.78
C LYS A 107 -8.26 6.68 0.42
N GLN A 108 -8.24 6.99 -0.86
CA GLN A 108 -8.16 8.37 -1.32
C GLN A 108 -9.47 9.07 -0.95
N ARG A 109 -9.40 10.09 -0.09
CA ARG A 109 -10.55 10.97 0.14
C ARG A 109 -10.77 11.79 -1.13
N ALA A 110 -11.97 11.73 -1.68
CA ALA A 110 -12.40 12.66 -2.71
C ALA A 110 -12.23 14.08 -2.16
N CYS A 111 -11.47 14.91 -2.86
CA CYS A 111 -11.30 16.31 -2.52
C CYS A 111 -11.77 17.09 -3.74
N ARG A 112 -12.73 18.00 -3.54
CA ARG A 112 -13.36 18.78 -4.60
C ARG A 112 -12.35 19.57 -5.46
N GLN A 113 -11.18 19.87 -4.91
CA GLN A 113 -10.13 20.65 -5.56
C GLN A 113 -9.13 19.79 -6.35
N LYS A 114 -9.23 18.46 -6.31
CA LYS A 114 -8.32 17.59 -7.06
C LYS A 114 -8.66 17.64 -8.54
N LYS A 115 -7.69 18.11 -9.34
CA LYS A 115 -7.65 17.98 -10.79
C LYS A 115 -7.05 16.62 -11.16
N THR A 116 -7.38 16.11 -12.35
CA THR A 116 -6.75 14.89 -12.89
C THR A 116 -5.29 15.17 -13.26
N GLN A 117 -4.49 14.11 -13.36
CA GLN A 117 -3.12 14.20 -13.85
C GLN A 117 -3.06 14.84 -15.25
N GLN A 118 -4.03 14.50 -16.11
CA GLN A 118 -4.16 15.09 -17.44
C GLN A 118 -4.39 16.60 -17.36
N ASP A 119 -5.35 17.06 -16.55
CA ASP A 119 -5.63 18.49 -16.39
C ASP A 119 -4.40 19.26 -15.87
N LEU A 120 -3.61 18.62 -14.99
CA LEU A 120 -2.39 19.21 -14.43
C LEU A 120 -1.29 19.31 -15.50
N GLU A 121 -1.13 18.28 -16.33
CA GLU A 121 -0.18 18.29 -17.45
C GLU A 121 -0.55 19.33 -18.51
N GLU A 122 -1.84 19.43 -18.85
CA GLU A 122 -2.34 20.48 -19.75
C GLU A 122 -2.10 21.88 -19.18
N THR A 123 -2.38 22.08 -17.89
CA THR A 123 -2.11 23.36 -17.20
C THR A 123 -0.61 23.67 -17.21
N ARG A 124 0.26 22.68 -16.96
CA ARG A 124 1.73 22.85 -16.99
C ARG A 124 2.22 23.27 -18.38
N LEU A 125 1.73 22.60 -19.43
CA LEU A 125 2.09 22.89 -20.81
C LEU A 125 1.59 24.28 -21.25
N ALA A 126 0.37 24.66 -20.88
CA ALA A 126 -0.19 25.98 -21.18
C ALA A 126 0.65 27.10 -20.53
N PHE A 127 0.95 26.96 -19.23
CA PHE A 127 1.79 27.91 -18.52
C PHE A 127 3.19 28.01 -19.13
N GLY A 128 3.81 26.87 -19.48
CA GLY A 128 5.13 26.88 -20.11
C GLY A 128 5.15 27.65 -21.43
N LYS A 129 4.11 27.50 -22.26
CA LYS A 129 3.99 28.26 -23.51
C LYS A 129 3.87 29.77 -23.27
N GLU A 130 3.04 30.17 -22.32
CA GLU A 130 2.87 31.60 -21.96
C GLU A 130 4.17 32.18 -21.41
N PHE A 131 4.81 31.48 -20.46
CA PHE A 131 6.06 31.94 -19.85
C PHE A 131 7.18 32.14 -20.88
N HIS A 132 7.35 31.21 -21.83
CA HIS A 132 8.37 31.34 -22.86
C HIS A 132 8.04 32.39 -23.93
N ALA A 133 6.76 32.74 -24.12
CA ALA A 133 6.40 33.86 -24.97
C ALA A 133 6.88 35.20 -24.37
N ASP A 134 6.82 35.34 -23.04
CA ASP A 134 7.26 36.53 -22.31
C ASP A 134 8.78 36.54 -22.02
N HIS A 135 9.41 35.36 -21.98
CA HIS A 135 10.82 35.16 -21.63
C HIS A 135 11.57 34.28 -22.66
N PRO A 136 11.84 34.79 -23.87
CA PRO A 136 12.42 34.01 -24.97
C PRO A 136 13.91 33.67 -24.78
N ASP A 137 14.59 34.34 -23.85
CA ASP A 137 15.98 34.13 -23.47
C ASP A 137 16.19 32.96 -22.50
N VAL A 138 15.11 32.44 -21.91
CA VAL A 138 15.14 31.28 -21.02
C VAL A 138 14.99 30.00 -21.83
N ALA A 139 16.00 29.12 -21.77
CA ALA A 139 16.02 27.86 -22.51
C ALA A 139 14.85 26.93 -22.16
N LEU A 140 14.31 26.24 -23.16
CA LEU A 140 13.16 25.34 -23.10
C LEU A 140 13.51 23.96 -22.50
N ASP A 141 14.50 23.88 -21.63
CA ASP A 141 15.03 22.61 -21.11
C ASP A 141 14.13 22.02 -20.00
N CYS A 142 13.00 22.68 -19.72
CA CYS A 142 12.15 22.46 -18.56
C CYS A 142 10.75 21.89 -18.87
N LEU A 143 10.43 21.53 -20.12
CA LEU A 143 9.10 21.02 -20.52
C LEU A 143 8.99 19.48 -20.53
#